data_AF-A0A958HL93-F1
#
_entry.id   AF-A0A958HL93-F1
#
_cell.length_a   1.000
_cell.length_b   1.000
_cell.length_c   1.000
_cell.angle_alpha   90.00
_cell.angle_beta   90.00
_cell.angle_gamma   90.00
#
_symmetry.space_group_name_H-M   'P 1'
#
loop_
_entity.id
_entity.type
_entity.pdbx_description
1 polymer ?
#
loop_
_entity_poly.entity_id
_entity_poly.type
_entity_poly.pdbx_seq_one_letter_code
_entity_poly.pdbx_strand_id
1 'polypeptide(L)'
;MVSLAASEEARIRLALIPLLLCHPEFSHYVASTVRRMPPTVQTGFKCYYTAAMLLQQKHWKRLAALFGSVNPLPDLFSSELLVHSWSDPDGGLALLAERQTMLTGRAINWLGTYEHGAERLLRTLERRTEWPA
;
A
#
# COMPACT_ATOMS: atom_id res chain seq x y z
N MET A 1 11.10 -6.81 3.77
CA MET A 1 9.82 -6.26 4.25
C MET A 1 9.81 -5.95 5.75
N VAL A 2 10.24 -6.87 6.63
CA VAL A 2 10.29 -6.63 8.10
C VAL A 2 11.04 -5.36 8.47
N SER A 3 12.27 -5.18 7.99
CA SER A 3 13.10 -4.02 8.31
C SER A 3 12.54 -2.69 7.79
N LEU A 4 11.79 -2.72 6.68
CA LEU A 4 11.10 -1.54 6.14
C LEU A 4 9.95 -1.12 7.05
N ALA A 5 9.15 -2.09 7.49
CA ALA A 5 7.99 -1.85 8.36
C ALA A 5 8.39 -1.34 9.75
N ALA A 6 9.48 -1.89 10.29
CA ALA A 6 9.98 -1.56 11.63
C ALA A 6 10.85 -0.29 11.67
N SER A 7 11.13 0.33 10.53
CA SER A 7 11.91 1.57 10.46
C SER A 7 11.24 2.69 11.24
N GLU A 8 12.02 3.47 11.99
CA GLU A 8 11.54 4.67 12.69
C GLU A 8 11.16 5.79 11.70
N GLU A 9 11.81 5.83 10.53
CA GLU A 9 11.48 6.77 9.46
C GLU A 9 10.17 6.41 8.75
N ALA A 10 9.21 7.35 8.77
CA ALA A 10 7.93 7.20 8.09
C ALA A 10 8.07 6.96 6.59
N ARG A 11 9.02 7.64 5.92
CA ARG A 11 9.26 7.50 4.48
C ARG A 11 9.68 6.07 4.09
N ILE A 12 10.47 5.41 4.93
CA ILE A 12 10.92 4.03 4.70
C ILE A 12 9.76 3.06 4.88
N ARG A 13 8.90 3.27 5.88
CA ARG A 13 7.68 2.46 6.03
C ARG A 13 6.75 2.61 4.82
N LEU A 14 6.64 3.83 4.29
CA LEU A 14 5.80 4.12 3.13
C LEU A 14 6.31 3.54 1.82
N ALA A 15 7.61 3.21 1.73
CA ALA A 15 8.17 2.52 0.58
C ALA A 15 7.58 1.11 0.37
N LEU A 16 6.85 0.56 1.35
CA LEU A 16 6.10 -0.68 1.20
C LEU A 16 5.02 -0.58 0.12
N ILE A 17 4.33 0.56 -0.01
CA ILE A 17 3.29 0.75 -1.02
C ILE A 17 3.88 0.60 -2.43
N PRO A 18 4.85 1.42 -2.86
CA PRO A 18 5.42 1.29 -4.19
C PRO A 18 6.12 -0.05 -4.41
N LEU A 19 6.74 -0.64 -3.38
CA LEU A 19 7.32 -1.98 -3.47
C LEU A 19 6.26 -3.03 -3.85
N LEU A 20 5.12 -3.03 -3.18
CA LEU A 20 4.03 -3.99 -3.42
C LEU A 20 3.32 -3.75 -4.74
N LEU A 21 3.25 -2.50 -5.20
CA LEU A 21 2.71 -2.18 -6.53
C LEU A 21 3.62 -2.69 -7.67
N CYS A 22 4.94 -2.60 -7.49
CA CYS A 22 5.91 -3.12 -8.46
C CYS A 22 6.08 -4.64 -8.38
N HIS A 23 5.94 -5.23 -7.19
CA HIS A 23 6.18 -6.65 -6.93
C HIS A 23 5.02 -7.30 -6.16
N PRO A 24 3.84 -7.48 -6.80
CA PRO A 24 2.67 -8.10 -6.15
C PRO A 24 2.92 -9.54 -5.65
N GLU A 25 3.90 -10.24 -6.22
CA GLU A 25 4.35 -11.58 -5.81
C GLU A 25 4.81 -11.64 -4.35
N PHE A 26 5.22 -10.51 -3.76
CA PHE A 26 5.60 -10.46 -2.36
C PHE A 26 4.42 -10.64 -1.40
N SER A 27 3.17 -10.53 -1.89
CA SER A 27 1.96 -10.85 -1.12
C SER A 27 1.99 -12.23 -0.47
N HIS A 28 2.64 -13.23 -1.11
CA HIS A 28 2.79 -14.58 -0.56
C HIS A 28 3.50 -14.62 0.80
N TYR A 29 4.38 -13.64 1.06
CA TYR A 29 5.16 -13.57 2.29
C TYR A 29 4.55 -12.62 3.34
N VAL A 30 3.49 -11.88 3.00
CA VAL A 30 2.95 -10.81 3.86
C VAL A 30 2.39 -11.37 5.17
N ALA A 31 1.57 -12.42 5.11
CA ALA A 31 0.99 -13.01 6.32
C ALA A 31 2.05 -13.58 7.28
N SER A 32 3.06 -14.28 6.75
CA SER A 32 4.15 -14.83 7.57
C SER A 32 5.07 -13.74 8.12
N THR A 33 5.27 -12.67 7.35
CA THR A 33 6.04 -11.48 7.74
C THR A 33 5.39 -10.74 8.90
N VAL A 34 4.07 -10.51 8.85
CA VAL A 34 3.31 -9.85 9.92
C VAL A 34 3.40 -10.62 11.23
N ARG A 35 3.27 -11.95 11.21
CA ARG A 35 3.33 -12.79 12.41
C ARG A 35 4.65 -12.68 13.17
N ARG A 36 5.73 -12.27 12.51
CA ARG A 36 7.08 -12.13 13.09
C ARG A 36 7.36 -10.72 13.61
N MET A 37 6.46 -9.76 13.41
CA MET A 37 6.64 -8.37 13.81
C MET A 37 6.09 -8.12 15.23
N PRO A 38 6.64 -7.14 15.97
CA PRO A 38 6.01 -6.63 17.18
C PRO A 38 4.59 -6.11 16.89
N PRO A 39 3.60 -6.29 17.79
CA PRO A 39 2.21 -5.87 17.57
C PRO A 39 2.06 -4.40 17.15
N THR A 40 2.89 -3.51 17.69
CA THR A 40 2.90 -2.07 17.38
C THR A 40 3.24 -1.78 15.92
N VAL A 41 4.04 -2.64 15.27
CA VAL A 41 4.44 -2.51 13.86
C VAL A 41 3.44 -3.20 12.93
N GLN A 42 2.81 -4.28 13.40
CA GLN A 42 1.85 -5.06 12.62
C GLN A 42 0.70 -4.20 12.08
N THR A 43 0.11 -3.36 12.93
CA THR A 43 -1.02 -2.49 12.54
C THR A 43 -0.66 -1.61 11.35
N GLY A 44 0.45 -0.85 11.46
CA GLY A 44 0.88 0.02 10.37
C GLY A 44 1.19 -0.75 9.10
N PHE A 45 1.84 -1.91 9.22
CA PHE A 45 2.14 -2.76 8.06
C PHE A 45 0.87 -3.26 7.36
N LYS A 46 -0.12 -3.75 8.13
CA LYS A 46 -1.42 -4.19 7.59
C LYS A 46 -2.11 -3.06 6.85
N CYS A 47 -2.12 -1.86 7.42
CA CYS A 47 -2.69 -0.70 6.76
C CYS A 47 -1.92 -0.33 5.47
N TYR A 48 -0.59 -0.32 5.45
CA TYR A 48 0.16 -0.05 4.22
C TYR A 48 -0.08 -1.11 3.14
N TYR A 49 -0.21 -2.39 3.52
CA TYR A 49 -0.55 -3.45 2.58
C TYR A 49 -1.95 -3.23 1.99
N THR A 50 -2.96 -2.99 2.83
CA THR A 50 -4.33 -2.73 2.38
C THR A 50 -4.41 -1.46 1.54
N ALA A 51 -3.64 -0.42 1.87
CA ALA A 51 -3.53 0.78 1.04
C ALA A 51 -2.94 0.46 -0.34
N ALA A 52 -1.88 -0.36 -0.41
CA ALA A 52 -1.30 -0.78 -1.69
C ALA A 52 -2.30 -1.55 -2.55
N MET A 53 -3.08 -2.45 -1.95
CA MET A 53 -4.14 -3.20 -2.63
C MET A 53 -5.23 -2.27 -3.21
N LEU A 54 -5.74 -1.33 -2.41
CA LEU A 54 -6.75 -0.35 -2.86
C LEU A 54 -6.18 0.59 -3.94
N LEU A 55 -4.95 1.06 -3.77
CA LEU A 55 -4.26 1.90 -4.76
C LEU A 55 -4.01 1.15 -6.07
N GLN A 56 -3.73 -0.16 -6.01
CA GLN A 56 -3.61 -1.00 -7.20
C GLN A 56 -4.93 -1.05 -7.97
N GLN A 57 -6.06 -1.19 -7.28
CA GLN A 57 -7.38 -1.15 -7.88
C GLN A 57 -7.67 0.23 -8.49
N LYS A 58 -7.44 1.31 -7.73
CA LYS A 58 -7.61 2.70 -8.17
C LYS A 58 -6.80 3.01 -9.44
N HIS A 59 -5.57 2.50 -9.53
CA HIS A 59 -4.65 2.79 -10.62
C HIS A 59 -4.47 1.63 -11.61
N TRP A 60 -5.38 0.65 -11.62
CA TRP A 60 -5.24 -0.59 -12.39
C TRP A 60 -4.86 -0.35 -13.85
N LYS A 61 -5.55 0.58 -14.52
CA LYS A 61 -5.29 0.92 -15.93
C LYS A 61 -3.89 1.50 -16.15
N ARG A 62 -3.43 2.37 -15.25
CA ARG A 62 -2.08 2.97 -15.33
C ARG A 62 -0.99 1.93 -15.10
N LEU A 63 -1.18 1.07 -14.09
CA LEU A 63 -0.25 -0.01 -13.79
C LEU A 63 -0.18 -1.03 -14.94
N ALA A 64 -1.32 -1.38 -15.53
CA ALA A 64 -1.36 -2.27 -16.69
C ALA A 64 -0.67 -1.66 -17.92
N ALA A 65 -0.77 -0.35 -18.13
CA ALA A 65 -0.03 0.32 -19.20
C ALA A 65 1.50 0.27 -18.99
N LEU A 66 1.95 0.35 -17.74
CA LEU A 66 3.39 0.36 -17.38
C LEU A 66 4.02 -1.03 -17.33
N PHE A 67 3.28 -2.04 -16.86
CA PHE A 67 3.79 -3.38 -16.58
C PHE A 67 3.18 -4.48 -17.47
N GLY A 68 2.21 -4.14 -18.32
CA GLY A 68 1.42 -5.10 -19.07
C GLY A 68 0.39 -5.79 -18.17
N SER A 69 0.64 -7.06 -17.84
CA SER A 69 -0.25 -7.81 -16.95
C SER A 69 0.14 -7.58 -15.49
N VAL A 70 -0.79 -7.08 -14.68
CA VAL A 70 -0.60 -6.83 -13.25
C VAL A 70 -1.31 -7.93 -12.46
N ASN A 71 -0.59 -8.61 -11.57
CA ASN A 71 -1.22 -9.57 -10.66
C ASN A 71 -1.93 -8.81 -9.52
N PRO A 72 -3.21 -9.09 -9.23
CA PRO A 72 -3.91 -8.42 -8.17
C PRO A 72 -3.33 -8.81 -6.80
N LEU A 73 -3.15 -7.82 -5.93
CA LEU A 73 -2.83 -8.04 -4.54
C LEU A 73 -4.05 -8.69 -3.86
N PRO A 74 -3.88 -9.84 -3.18
CA PRO A 74 -4.98 -10.50 -2.50
C PRO A 74 -5.43 -9.70 -1.27
N ASP A 75 -6.71 -9.81 -0.94
CA ASP A 75 -7.18 -9.32 0.34
C ASP A 75 -6.68 -10.20 1.49
N LEU A 76 -5.92 -9.60 2.41
CA LEU A 76 -5.42 -10.31 3.58
C LEU A 76 -5.92 -9.71 4.90
N PHE A 77 -6.29 -8.43 4.91
CA PHE A 77 -6.52 -7.68 6.16
C PHE A 77 -7.73 -6.76 6.14
N SER A 78 -8.47 -6.64 5.02
CA SER A 78 -9.59 -5.70 4.92
C SER A 78 -10.67 -5.98 5.96
N SER A 79 -10.98 -7.27 6.20
CA SER A 79 -11.89 -7.68 7.28
C SER A 79 -11.38 -7.36 8.68
N GLU A 80 -10.08 -7.46 8.93
CA GLU A 80 -9.49 -7.14 10.24
C GLU A 80 -9.51 -5.63 10.50
N LEU A 81 -9.26 -4.85 9.45
CA LEU A 81 -9.19 -3.39 9.52
C LEU A 81 -10.58 -2.73 9.45
N LEU A 82 -11.64 -3.52 9.23
CA LEU A 82 -13.02 -3.06 9.01
C LEU A 82 -13.15 -2.13 7.79
N VAL A 83 -12.44 -2.48 6.71
CA VAL A 83 -12.51 -1.77 5.44
C VAL A 83 -13.21 -2.69 4.44
N HIS A 84 -14.43 -2.36 4.03
CA HIS A 84 -15.25 -3.20 3.16
C HIS A 84 -15.75 -2.40 1.96
N SER A 85 -14.87 -2.03 1.03
CA SER A 85 -15.26 -1.23 -0.14
C SER A 85 -14.51 -1.64 -1.42
N TRP A 86 -14.66 -2.91 -1.80
CA TRP A 86 -14.09 -3.48 -3.03
C TRP A 86 -14.50 -2.74 -4.31
N SER A 87 -15.69 -2.13 -4.30
CA SER A 87 -16.24 -1.38 -5.44
C SER A 87 -15.89 0.10 -5.43
N ASP A 88 -15.33 0.61 -4.34
CA ASP A 88 -14.97 2.02 -4.16
C ASP A 88 -13.59 2.12 -3.48
N PRO A 89 -12.50 2.08 -4.29
CA PRO A 89 -11.15 2.22 -3.77
C PRO A 89 -10.89 3.55 -3.07
N ASP A 90 -11.53 4.63 -3.51
CA ASP A 90 -11.38 5.97 -2.92
C ASP A 90 -12.01 6.02 -1.52
N GLY A 91 -13.26 5.58 -1.39
CA GLY A 91 -13.92 5.42 -0.09
C GLY A 91 -13.17 4.46 0.83
N GLY A 92 -12.59 3.39 0.28
CA GLY A 92 -11.78 2.43 1.04
C GLY A 92 -10.51 3.04 1.59
N LEU A 93 -9.81 3.85 0.80
CA LEU A 93 -8.60 4.54 1.25
C LEU A 93 -8.90 5.58 2.32
N ALA A 94 -10.01 6.32 2.18
CA ALA A 94 -10.46 7.27 3.20
C ALA A 94 -10.78 6.56 4.52
N LEU A 95 -11.59 5.50 4.47
CA LEU A 95 -11.93 4.70 5.65
C LEU A 95 -10.68 4.09 6.30
N LEU A 96 -9.76 3.54 5.50
CA LEU A 96 -8.50 3.00 6.00
C LEU A 96 -7.63 4.06 6.71
N ALA A 97 -7.59 5.28 6.19
CA ALA A 97 -6.86 6.39 6.80
C ALA A 97 -7.43 6.78 8.18
N GLU A 98 -8.76 6.80 8.30
CA GLU A 98 -9.44 7.01 9.59
C GLU A 98 -9.12 5.87 10.56
N ARG A 99 -9.22 4.61 10.10
CA ARG A 99 -8.90 3.43 10.90
C ARG A 99 -7.45 3.43 11.38
N GLN A 100 -6.49 3.79 10.52
CA GLN A 100 -5.09 3.87 10.94
C GLN A 100 -4.88 4.96 12.00
N THR A 101 -5.54 6.13 11.88
CA THR A 101 -5.50 7.17 12.92
C THR A 101 -5.97 6.63 14.25
N MET A 102 -7.12 5.95 14.27
CA MET A 102 -7.70 5.37 15.50
C MET A 102 -6.78 4.31 16.12
N LEU A 103 -6.25 3.39 15.30
CA LEU A 103 -5.45 2.27 15.78
C LEU A 103 -4.02 2.67 16.22
N THR A 104 -3.46 3.74 15.64
CA THR A 104 -2.10 4.19 15.94
C THR A 104 -2.04 5.39 16.88
N GLY A 105 -3.18 6.08 17.10
CA GLY A 105 -3.26 7.32 17.86
C GLY A 105 -2.56 8.52 17.18
N ARG A 106 -2.16 8.39 15.91
CA ARG A 106 -1.44 9.43 15.18
C ARG A 106 -2.36 10.13 14.19
N ALA A 107 -2.67 11.40 14.48
CA ALA A 107 -3.43 12.28 13.61
C ALA A 107 -2.56 12.81 12.46
N ILE A 108 -2.33 11.94 11.47
CA ILE A 108 -1.58 12.24 10.25
C ILE A 108 -2.56 12.19 9.08
N ASN A 109 -2.33 12.98 8.02
CA ASN A 109 -3.03 12.83 6.75
C ASN A 109 -2.60 11.52 6.05
N TRP A 110 -3.09 10.39 6.55
CA TRP A 110 -2.75 9.06 6.05
C TRP A 110 -3.22 8.85 4.61
N LEU A 111 -4.40 9.35 4.25
CA LEU A 111 -4.92 9.27 2.88
C LEU A 111 -3.93 9.90 1.89
N GLY A 112 -3.62 11.19 2.09
CA GLY A 112 -2.67 11.89 1.22
C GLY A 112 -1.27 11.25 1.26
N THR A 113 -0.89 10.66 2.39
CA THR A 113 0.36 9.92 2.53
C THR A 113 0.41 8.67 1.64
N TYR A 114 -0.66 7.88 1.60
CA TYR A 114 -0.73 6.68 0.74
C TYR A 114 -0.73 7.07 -0.74
N GLU A 115 -1.58 8.03 -1.10
CA GLU A 115 -1.73 8.51 -2.47
C GLU A 115 -0.41 9.08 -3.00
N HIS A 116 0.28 9.88 -2.19
CA HIS A 116 1.57 10.43 -2.58
C HIS A 116 2.61 9.32 -2.85
N GLY A 117 2.59 8.24 -2.08
CA GLY A 117 3.47 7.09 -2.27
C GLY A 117 3.30 6.41 -3.62
N ALA A 118 2.04 6.14 -4.02
CA ALA A 118 1.73 5.55 -5.32
C ALA A 118 1.94 6.53 -6.48
N GLU A 119 1.45 7.76 -6.35
CA GLU A 119 1.49 8.75 -7.42
C GLU A 119 2.93 9.12 -7.80
N ARG A 120 3.82 9.24 -6.80
CA ARG A 120 5.24 9.48 -7.04
C ARG A 120 5.90 8.33 -7.80
N LEU A 121 5.55 7.09 -7.50
CA LEU A 121 6.03 5.92 -8.25
C LEU A 121 5.54 5.97 -9.69
N LEU A 122 4.23 6.10 -9.91
CA LEU A 122 3.62 6.07 -11.24
C LEU A 122 4.24 7.13 -12.15
N ARG A 123 4.33 8.39 -11.69
CA ARG A 123 4.96 9.48 -12.45
C ARG A 123 6.44 9.25 -12.74
N THR A 124 7.15 8.54 -11.86
CA THR A 124 8.56 8.22 -12.07
C THR A 124 8.73 7.16 -13.15
N LEU A 125 7.83 6.17 -13.21
CA LEU A 125 7.83 5.13 -14.23
C LEU A 125 7.36 5.66 -15.59
N GLU A 126 6.28 6.45 -15.62
CA GLU A 126 5.75 7.09 -16.84
C GLU A 126 6.85 7.91 -17.55
N ARG A 127 7.59 8.74 -16.80
CA ARG A 127 8.72 9.50 -17.36
C ARG A 127 9.87 8.64 -17.88
N ARG A 128 10.10 7.46 -17.29
CA ARG A 128 11.14 6.54 -17.77
C ARG A 128 10.73 5.83 -19.05
N THR A 129 9.43 5.59 -19.25
CA THR A 129 8.92 5.00 -20.50
C THR A 129 8.83 6.00 -21.64
N GLU A 130 8.73 7.30 -21.35
CA GLU A 130 8.66 8.39 -22.35
C GLU A 130 10.02 8.77 -22.94
N TRP A 131 11.14 8.41 -22.30
CA TRP A 131 12.49 8.74 -22.79
C TRP A 131 13.10 7.52 -23.50
N PRO A 132 13.17 7.47 -24.84
CA PRO A 132 13.94 6.45 -25.53
C PRO A 132 15.44 6.67 -25.23
N ALA A 133 16.13 5.61 -24.85
CA ALA A 133 17.58 5.59 -24.69
C ALA A 133 18.31 5.93 -25.99
#